data_AF-A0A7K8KC04-F1
#
_entry.id   AF-A0A7K8KC04-F1
#
_cell.length_a   1.000
_cell.length_b   1.000
_cell.length_c   1.000
_cell.angle_alpha   90.00
_cell.angle_beta   90.00
_cell.angle_gamma   90.00
#
_symmetry.space_group_name_H-M   'P 1'
#
loop_
_entity.id
_entity.type
_entity.pdbx_description
1 polymer ?
#
loop_
_entity_poly.entity_id
_entity_poly.type
_entity_poly.pdbx_seq_one_letter_code
_entity_poly.pdbx_strand_id
1 'polypeptide(L)'
;EADAGEYTCDTGDRQTTAAVLVKALPVLFKHWLKNEEVEEGRTAVLHCELTKPNAPVEWRKGDTVLQTGDKYEIRQEGTRVELFIYDAEAQDA
;
A
#
# COMPACT_ATOMS: atom_id res chain seq x y z
N GLU A 1 -3.75 9.59 -13.54
CA GLU A 1 -3.83 10.51 -14.69
C GLU A 1 -3.74 9.71 -15.98
N ALA A 2 -4.52 10.13 -16.98
CA ALA A 2 -4.85 9.38 -18.18
C ALA A 2 -4.05 9.89 -19.38
N ASP A 3 -3.09 9.09 -19.86
CA ASP A 3 -2.44 9.26 -21.18
C ASP A 3 -2.46 7.93 -21.98
N ALA A 4 -3.45 7.08 -21.73
CA ALA A 4 -3.72 5.93 -22.58
C ALA A 4 -4.74 6.36 -23.65
N GLY A 5 -4.31 6.39 -24.92
CA GLY A 5 -5.15 6.72 -26.06
C GLY A 5 -4.52 6.26 -27.37
N GLU A 6 -5.34 6.05 -28.39
CA GLU A 6 -4.86 5.81 -29.75
C GLU A 6 -4.54 7.15 -30.42
N TYR A 7 -3.29 7.31 -30.85
CA TYR A 7 -2.87 8.47 -31.64
C TYR A 7 -2.85 8.07 -33.10
N THR A 8 -3.72 8.70 -33.90
CA THR A 8 -3.81 8.47 -35.34
C THR A 8 -3.21 9.68 -36.07
N CYS A 9 -2.23 9.43 -36.93
CA CYS A 9 -1.77 10.40 -37.94
C CYS A 9 -2.34 9.97 -39.30
N ASP A 10 -3.04 10.89 -39.96
CA ASP A 10 -3.74 10.68 -41.24
C ASP A 10 -3.09 11.59 -42.31
N THR A 11 -2.56 10.99 -43.38
CA THR A 11 -2.03 11.72 -44.55
C THR A 11 -2.90 11.57 -45.80
N GLY A 12 -4.15 11.12 -45.65
CA GLY A 12 -5.15 10.97 -46.71
C GLY A 12 -5.05 9.65 -47.50
N ASP A 13 -3.84 9.11 -47.70
CA ASP A 13 -3.59 7.89 -48.48
C ASP A 13 -3.12 6.68 -47.64
N ARG A 14 -2.64 6.91 -46.41
CA ARG A 14 -2.22 5.88 -45.46
C ARG A 14 -2.53 6.30 -44.03
N GLN A 15 -2.96 5.32 -43.23
CA GLN A 15 -3.23 5.46 -41.81
C GLN A 15 -2.38 4.44 -41.05
N THR A 16 -1.68 4.87 -40.00
CA THR A 16 -0.96 3.97 -39.09
C THR A 16 -1.34 4.32 -37.65
N THR A 17 -1.95 3.35 -36.98
CA THR A 17 -2.36 3.45 -35.58
C THR A 17 -1.30 2.82 -34.69
N ALA A 18 -0.86 3.54 -33.66
CA ALA A 18 0.00 3.01 -32.62
C ALA A 18 -0.72 3.12 -31.26
N ALA A 19 -0.92 1.98 -30.60
CA ALA A 19 -1.47 1.94 -29.26
C ALA A 19 -0.36 2.14 -28.23
N VAL A 20 -0.45 3.22 -27.43
CA VAL A 20 0.45 3.44 -26.29
C VAL A 20 -0.16 2.76 -25.06
N LEU A 21 0.41 1.62 -24.66
CA LEU A 21 -0.03 0.90 -23.47
C LEU A 21 0.74 1.38 -22.24
N VAL A 22 0.10 2.18 -21.38
CA VAL A 22 0.68 2.57 -20.08
C VAL A 22 0.66 1.36 -19.16
N LYS A 23 1.81 0.67 -19.02
CA LYS A 23 1.99 -0.38 -18.01
C LYS A 23 2.26 0.26 -16.65
N ALA A 24 1.21 0.46 -15.86
CA ALA A 24 1.36 0.87 -14.47
C ALA A 24 2.14 -0.22 -13.70
N LEU A 25 3.21 0.16 -12.99
CA LEU A 25 3.96 -0.76 -12.13
C LEU A 25 3.04 -1.39 -11.07
N PRO A 26 3.28 -2.59 -10.56
CA PRO A 26 2.48 -3.14 -9.46
C PRO A 26 2.78 -2.41 -8.13
N VAL A 27 1.83 -2.46 -7.19
CA VAL A 27 2.07 -2.10 -5.79
C VAL A 27 2.82 -3.27 -5.15
N LEU A 28 3.99 -3.02 -4.59
CA LEU A 28 4.81 -4.00 -3.88
C LEU A 28 5.29 -3.40 -2.56
N PHE A 29 5.75 -4.24 -1.64
CA PHE A 29 6.50 -3.78 -0.47
C PHE A 29 7.94 -3.48 -0.88
N LYS A 30 8.34 -2.23 -0.78
CA LYS A 30 9.73 -1.79 -0.89
C LYS A 30 10.50 -2.16 0.38
N HIS A 31 9.88 -1.94 1.55
CA HIS A 31 10.37 -2.45 2.83
C HIS A 31 9.28 -3.29 3.49
N TRP A 32 9.65 -4.54 3.78
CA TRP A 32 8.81 -5.49 4.47
C TRP A 32 8.68 -5.14 5.95
N LEU A 33 7.58 -5.61 6.54
CA LEU A 33 7.36 -5.58 7.97
C LEU A 33 8.50 -6.29 8.71
N LYS A 34 8.90 -5.74 9.85
CA LYS A 34 9.90 -6.35 10.73
C LYS A 34 9.22 -6.76 12.04
N ASN A 35 9.74 -7.82 12.63
CA ASN A 35 9.34 -8.21 13.98
C ASN A 35 9.77 -7.12 14.96
N GLU A 36 8.91 -6.85 15.93
CA GLU A 36 9.13 -5.88 16.99
C GLU A 36 8.79 -6.54 18.32
N GLU A 37 9.63 -6.32 19.33
CA GLU A 37 9.38 -6.76 20.69
C GLU A 37 9.06 -5.53 21.53
N VAL A 38 7.95 -5.60 22.26
CA VAL A 38 7.46 -4.50 23.08
C VAL A 38 7.04 -5.04 24.45
N GLU A 39 7.25 -4.26 25.50
CA GLU A 39 6.77 -4.61 26.84
C GLU A 39 5.24 -4.55 26.90
N GLU A 40 4.63 -5.42 27.69
CA GLU A 40 3.19 -5.38 27.93
C GLU A 40 2.76 -4.00 28.47
N GLY A 41 1.62 -3.52 28.00
CA GLY A 41 1.06 -2.21 28.33
C GLY A 41 1.70 -1.02 27.60
N ARG A 42 2.64 -1.26 26.68
CA ARG A 42 3.21 -0.22 25.80
C ARG A 42 2.58 -0.25 24.41
N THR A 43 2.86 0.76 23.60
CA THR A 43 2.43 0.82 22.20
C THR A 43 3.46 0.16 21.29
N ALA A 44 3.04 -0.85 20.53
CA ALA A 44 3.85 -1.43 19.45
C ALA A 44 3.65 -0.64 18.14
N VAL A 45 4.68 -0.47 17.31
CA VAL A 45 4.59 0.30 16.06
C VAL A 45 5.19 -0.48 14.88
N LEU A 46 4.34 -1.25 14.21
CA LEU A 46 4.72 -1.96 13.01
C LEU A 46 4.74 -1.00 11.81
N HIS A 47 5.80 -1.06 10.99
CA HIS A 47 5.93 -0.21 9.81
C HIS A 47 6.34 -0.99 8.56
N CYS A 48 5.87 -0.54 7.41
CA CYS A 48 6.31 -1.01 6.10
C CYS A 48 6.31 0.14 5.07
N GLU A 49 6.98 -0.07 3.93
CA GLU A 49 7.03 0.92 2.85
C GLU A 49 6.58 0.28 1.52
N LEU A 50 5.71 0.96 0.79
CA LEU A 50 5.16 0.54 -0.49
C LEU A 50 5.92 1.16 -1.67
N THR A 51 5.81 0.55 -2.86
CA THR A 51 6.34 1.13 -4.10
C THR A 51 5.46 2.24 -4.67
N LYS A 52 4.20 2.34 -4.24
CA LYS A 52 3.26 3.37 -4.67
C LYS A 52 2.64 4.09 -3.47
N PRO A 53 2.57 5.43 -3.51
CA PRO A 53 1.94 6.19 -2.46
C PRO A 53 0.43 5.96 -2.45
N ASN A 54 -0.17 6.03 -1.26
CA ASN A 54 -1.62 5.96 -1.04
C ASN A 54 -2.28 4.69 -1.62
N ALA A 55 -1.50 3.63 -1.83
CA ALA A 55 -2.06 2.35 -2.23
C ALA A 55 -2.87 1.75 -1.06
N PRO A 56 -4.04 1.13 -1.32
CA PRO A 56 -4.84 0.52 -0.26
C PRO A 56 -4.04 -0.55 0.48
N VAL A 57 -4.15 -0.55 1.81
CA VAL A 57 -3.48 -1.50 2.71
C VAL A 57 -4.45 -2.08 3.70
N GLU A 58 -4.21 -3.33 4.07
CA GLU A 58 -4.99 -4.06 5.06
C GLU A 58 -4.02 -4.72 6.04
N TRP A 59 -4.27 -4.54 7.32
CA TRP A 59 -3.50 -5.15 8.40
C TRP A 59 -4.25 -6.38 8.91
N ARG A 60 -3.53 -7.48 9.15
CA ARG A 60 -4.13 -8.74 9.59
C ARG A 60 -3.34 -9.34 10.74
N LYS A 61 -4.06 -9.97 11.66
CA LYS A 61 -3.52 -10.84 12.70
C LYS A 61 -4.06 -12.25 12.48
N GLY A 62 -3.21 -13.14 11.97
CA GLY A 62 -3.67 -14.41 11.38
C GLY A 62 -4.64 -14.14 10.24
N ASP A 63 -5.85 -14.71 10.33
CA ASP A 63 -6.91 -14.53 9.33
C ASP A 63 -7.82 -13.31 9.58
N THR A 64 -7.67 -12.65 10.73
CA THR A 64 -8.53 -11.54 11.14
C THR A 64 -8.01 -10.22 10.60
N VAL A 65 -8.85 -9.49 9.89
CA VAL A 65 -8.57 -8.12 9.45
C VAL A 65 -8.68 -7.17 10.64
N LEU A 66 -7.61 -6.41 10.90
CA LEU A 66 -7.56 -5.38 11.92
C LEU A 66 -8.24 -4.11 11.41
N GLN A 67 -9.08 -3.53 12.24
CA GLN A 67 -9.77 -2.27 11.95
C GLN A 67 -9.33 -1.20 12.94
N THR A 68 -9.32 0.05 12.47
CA THR A 68 -9.03 1.20 13.33
C THR A 68 -10.06 1.32 14.45
N GLY A 69 -9.60 1.50 15.68
CA GLY A 69 -10.41 1.64 16.88
C GLY A 69 -9.54 1.95 18.08
N ASP A 70 -10.00 1.62 19.30
CA ASP A 70 -9.25 1.93 20.52
C ASP A 70 -7.94 1.15 20.63
N LYS A 71 -7.91 -0.10 20.16
CA LYS A 71 -6.73 -0.98 20.21
C LYS A 71 -5.73 -0.74 19.08
N TYR A 72 -6.22 -0.40 17.89
CA TYR A 72 -5.43 -0.32 16.67
C TYR A 72 -5.60 1.02 15.98
N GLU A 73 -4.50 1.66 15.59
CA GLU A 73 -4.52 2.82 14.71
C GLU A 73 -3.66 2.55 13.48
N ILE A 74 -4.23 2.81 12.30
CA ILE A 74 -3.55 2.63 11.02
C ILE A 74 -3.28 4.02 10.45
N ARG A 75 -2.01 4.32 10.19
CA ARG A 75 -1.58 5.56 9.55
C ARG A 75 -0.92 5.26 8.21
N GLN A 76 -1.19 6.11 7.24
CA GLN A 76 -0.54 6.04 5.93
C GLN A 76 -0.11 7.44 5.50
N GLU A 77 1.19 7.60 5.25
CA GLU A 77 1.79 8.82 4.75
C GLU A 77 2.55 8.51 3.46
N GLY A 78 1.92 8.79 2.32
CA GLY A 78 2.49 8.47 1.02
C GLY A 78 2.76 6.97 0.88
N THR A 79 4.04 6.60 0.80
CA THR A 79 4.48 5.20 0.69
C THR A 79 4.67 4.51 2.04
N ARG A 80 4.73 5.25 3.16
CA ARG A 80 4.94 4.71 4.49
C ARG A 80 3.60 4.35 5.12
N VAL A 81 3.53 3.14 5.70
CA VAL A 81 2.34 2.63 6.39
C VAL A 81 2.74 2.15 7.76
N GLU A 82 1.95 2.53 8.76
CA GLU A 82 2.21 2.23 10.17
C GLU A 82 0.94 1.68 10.83
N LEU A 83 1.10 0.64 11.65
CA LEU A 83 0.09 0.14 12.57
C LEU A 83 0.58 0.35 13.99
N PHE A 84 -0.19 1.12 14.75
CA PHE A 84 -0.02 1.30 16.18
C PHE A 84 -0.93 0.32 16.90
N ILE A 85 -0.36 -0.47 17.80
CA ILE A 85 -1.09 -1.38 18.67
C ILE A 85 -0.96 -0.83 20.09
N TYR A 86 -2.05 -0.27 20.62
CA TYR A 86 -2.08 0.32 21.95
C TYR A 86 -2.22 -0.74 23.04
N ASP A 87 -1.62 -0.47 24.20
CA ASP A 87 -1.72 -1.32 25.39
C ASP A 87 -1.43 -2.79 25.06
N ALA A 88 -0.24 -3.08 24.52
CA ALA A 88 0.12 -4.40 24.00
C ALA A 88 -0.04 -5.48 25.06
N GLU A 89 -0.70 -6.58 24.71
CA GLU A 89 -0.96 -7.71 25.61
C GLU A 89 -0.35 -9.00 25.03
N ALA A 90 -0.12 -10.02 25.86
CA ALA A 90 0.36 -11.33 25.38
C ALA A 90 -0.49 -11.95 24.26
N GLN A 91 -1.79 -11.62 24.22
CA GLN A 91 -2.68 -12.08 23.17
C GLN A 91 -2.40 -11.43 21.82
N ASP A 92 -1.68 -10.29 21.76
CA ASP A 92 -1.32 -9.53 20.56
C ASP A 92 -0.09 -10.04 19.81
N ALA A 93 0.66 -10.94 20.43
CA ALA A 93 1.77 -11.66 19.81
C ALA A 93 1.32 -12.60 18.68
#